data_AF-A0AAW0KA05-F1
#
_entry.id   AF-A0AAW0KA05-F1
#
_cell.length_a   1.000
_cell.length_b   1.000
_cell.length_c   1.000
_cell.angle_alpha   90.00
_cell.angle_beta   90.00
_cell.angle_gamma   90.00
#
_symmetry.space_group_name_H-M   'P 1'
#
loop_
_entity.id
_entity.type
_entity.pdbx_description
1 polymer ?
#
loop_
_entity_poly.entity_id
_entity_poly.type
_entity_poly.pdbx_seq_one_letter_code
_entity_poly.pdbx_strand_id
1 'polypeptide(L)'
;MTGKGIMHLCSELIKLKAASNEEFQRNIISNYSAFVEIFKQVLVRYAIYIFEEVEGVENELVELKNHVLTPKKLVKELVDGIYLEFLSEDTIESIIEEPACIDSPQPSELDALINDVSETLDLLLSENKIDEALDIMDLKDENFQRLKFEGNTPSDVLMLYNSAICERKAMLTHHLTLVAENPRRAAPEL
;
A
#
# COMPACT_ATOMS: atom_id res chain seq x y z
N MET A 1 -47.79 50.66 -48.00
CA MET A 1 -48.11 50.45 -46.56
C MET A 1 -48.61 51.76 -45.96
N THR A 2 -49.66 51.74 -45.15
CA THR A 2 -50.18 52.92 -44.46
C THR A 2 -49.54 53.07 -43.07
N GLY A 3 -49.39 54.30 -42.55
CA GLY A 3 -48.76 54.55 -41.25
C GLY A 3 -49.44 53.84 -40.07
N LYS A 4 -50.76 53.62 -40.14
CA LYS A 4 -51.51 52.80 -39.16
C LYS A 4 -51.06 51.34 -39.16
N GLY A 5 -50.75 50.77 -40.32
CA GLY A 5 -50.25 49.39 -40.42
C GLY A 5 -48.86 49.22 -39.81
N ILE A 6 -47.99 50.23 -39.98
CA ILE A 6 -46.65 50.23 -39.38
C ILE A 6 -46.75 50.27 -37.85
N MET A 7 -47.60 51.15 -37.29
CA MET A 7 -47.82 51.26 -35.84
C MET A 7 -48.38 49.97 -35.22
N HIS A 8 -49.31 49.32 -35.91
CA HIS A 8 -49.85 48.03 -35.47
C HIS A 8 -48.77 46.95 -35.44
N LEU A 9 -47.97 46.84 -36.51
CA LEU A 9 -46.87 45.88 -36.58
C LEU A 9 -45.83 46.10 -35.46
N CYS A 10 -45.43 47.34 -35.22
CA CYS A 10 -44.51 47.67 -34.13
C CYS A 10 -45.09 47.28 -32.75
N SER A 11 -46.39 47.47 -32.54
CA SER A 11 -47.05 47.08 -31.28
C SER A 11 -47.04 45.57 -31.09
N GLU A 12 -47.31 44.80 -32.15
CA GLU A 12 -47.26 43.33 -32.11
C GLU A 12 -45.83 42.81 -31.90
N LEU A 13 -44.82 43.43 -32.53
CA LEU A 13 -43.41 43.07 -32.31
C LEU A 13 -42.95 43.31 -30.88
N ILE A 14 -43.42 44.38 -30.23
CA ILE A 14 -43.12 44.65 -28.81
C ILE A 14 -43.71 43.57 -27.91
N LYS A 15 -44.98 43.18 -28.14
CA LYS A 15 -45.62 42.10 -27.38
C LYS A 15 -44.91 40.76 -27.60
N LEU A 16 -44.58 40.44 -28.85
CA LEU A 16 -43.86 39.22 -29.19
C LEU A 16 -42.48 39.17 -28.51
N LYS A 17 -41.75 40.30 -28.51
CA LYS A 17 -40.45 40.40 -27.82
C LYS A 17 -40.60 40.16 -26.32
N ALA A 18 -41.62 40.73 -25.68
CA ALA A 18 -41.87 40.53 -24.26
C ALA A 18 -42.18 39.06 -23.94
N ALA A 19 -43.12 38.45 -24.68
CA ALA A 19 -43.47 37.05 -24.51
C ALA A 19 -42.30 36.09 -24.77
N SER A 20 -41.52 36.33 -25.84
CA SER A 20 -40.33 35.55 -26.17
C SER A 20 -39.27 35.65 -25.07
N ASN A 21 -39.07 36.83 -24.48
CA ASN A 21 -38.10 36.99 -23.40
C ASN A 21 -38.53 36.26 -22.13
N GLU A 22 -39.81 36.34 -21.76
CA GLU A 22 -40.34 35.59 -20.59
C GLU A 22 -40.20 34.08 -20.76
N GLU A 23 -40.51 33.56 -21.95
CA GLU A 23 -40.40 32.14 -22.25
C GLU A 23 -38.93 31.68 -22.27
N PHE A 24 -38.03 32.49 -22.84
CA PHE A 24 -36.59 32.24 -22.81
C PHE A 24 -36.05 32.18 -21.38
N GLN A 25 -36.41 33.14 -20.53
CA GLN A 25 -35.98 33.15 -19.13
C GLN A 25 -36.51 31.92 -18.37
N ARG A 26 -37.79 31.57 -18.57
CA ARG A 26 -38.39 30.39 -17.95
C ARG A 26 -37.68 29.11 -18.38
N ASN A 27 -37.37 28.98 -19.66
CA ASN A 27 -36.65 27.84 -20.23
C ASN A 27 -35.24 27.72 -19.62
N ILE A 28 -34.48 28.82 -19.59
CA ILE A 28 -33.15 28.84 -18.96
C ILE A 28 -33.24 28.39 -17.51
N ILE A 29 -34.09 29.04 -16.70
CA ILE A 29 -34.20 28.74 -15.27
C ILE A 29 -34.58 27.27 -15.07
N SER A 30 -35.55 26.75 -15.83
CA SER A 30 -35.97 25.35 -15.75
C SER A 30 -34.84 24.39 -16.12
N ASN A 31 -34.16 24.61 -17.23
CA ASN A 31 -33.13 23.70 -17.72
C ASN A 31 -31.90 23.70 -16.83
N TYR A 32 -31.43 24.88 -16.38
CA TYR A 32 -30.31 24.96 -15.46
C TYR A 32 -30.65 24.35 -14.10
N SER A 33 -31.87 24.54 -13.60
CA SER A 33 -32.31 23.93 -12.34
C SER A 33 -32.32 22.40 -12.45
N ALA A 34 -32.90 21.87 -13.52
CA ALA A 34 -32.94 20.44 -13.78
C ALA A 34 -31.52 19.85 -13.94
N PHE A 35 -30.64 20.54 -14.67
CA PHE A 35 -29.24 20.13 -14.82
C PHE A 35 -28.52 20.06 -13.47
N VAL A 36 -28.65 21.09 -12.65
CA VAL A 36 -28.04 21.12 -11.31
C VAL A 36 -28.58 20.02 -10.42
N GLU A 37 -29.88 19.74 -10.49
CA GLU A 37 -30.52 18.68 -9.72
C GLU A 37 -30.02 17.29 -10.13
N ILE A 38 -29.94 17.02 -11.43
CA ILE A 38 -29.36 15.77 -11.96
C ILE A 38 -27.91 15.64 -11.51
N PHE A 39 -27.12 16.71 -11.66
CA PHE A 39 -25.71 16.69 -11.28
C PHE A 39 -25.53 16.41 -9.79
N LYS A 40 -26.34 17.04 -8.92
CA LYS A 40 -26.34 16.76 -7.49
C LYS A 40 -26.67 15.29 -7.20
N GLN A 41 -27.70 14.72 -7.84
CA GLN A 41 -28.05 13.32 -7.63
C GLN A 41 -26.93 12.36 -8.02
N VAL A 42 -26.27 12.59 -9.16
CA VAL A 42 -25.12 11.79 -9.60
C VAL A 42 -23.98 11.90 -8.59
N LEU A 43 -23.68 13.11 -8.13
CA LEU A 43 -22.56 13.37 -7.23
C LEU A 43 -22.81 12.76 -5.84
N VAL A 44 -24.04 12.82 -5.33
CA VAL A 44 -24.44 12.15 -4.08
C VAL A 44 -24.31 10.64 -4.22
N ARG A 45 -24.80 10.05 -5.32
CA ARG A 45 -24.68 8.61 -5.55
C ARG A 45 -23.23 8.16 -5.62
N TYR A 46 -22.39 8.94 -6.31
CA TYR A 46 -20.97 8.65 -6.42
C TYR A 46 -20.26 8.76 -5.06
N ALA A 47 -20.60 9.77 -4.26
CA ALA A 47 -20.08 9.90 -2.91
C ALA A 47 -20.45 8.70 -2.02
N ILE A 48 -21.73 8.29 -2.02
CA ILE A 48 -22.19 7.10 -1.27
C ILE A 48 -21.39 5.87 -1.67
N TYR A 49 -21.24 5.63 -2.98
CA TYR A 49 -20.47 4.49 -3.48
C TYR A 49 -19.01 4.51 -2.99
N ILE A 50 -18.34 5.66 -3.06
CA ILE A 50 -16.97 5.79 -2.55
C ILE A 50 -16.91 5.51 -1.05
N PHE A 51 -17.86 6.02 -0.27
CA PHE A 51 -17.87 5.79 1.18
C PHE A 51 -18.04 4.31 1.51
N GLU A 52 -18.99 3.61 0.86
CA GLU A 52 -19.19 2.17 1.06
C GLU A 52 -17.96 1.35 0.65
N GLU A 53 -17.33 1.69 -0.48
CA GLU A 53 -16.12 1.01 -0.95
C GLU A 53 -14.94 1.21 0.02
N VAL A 54 -14.74 2.45 0.48
CA VAL A 54 -13.67 2.77 1.45
C VAL A 54 -13.91 2.08 2.79
N GLU A 55 -15.14 2.06 3.28
CA GLU A 55 -15.51 1.34 4.50
C GLU A 55 -15.28 -0.18 4.36
N GLY A 56 -15.61 -0.75 3.20
CA GLY A 56 -15.32 -2.15 2.89
C GLY A 56 -13.82 -2.45 2.96
N VAL A 57 -13.00 -1.64 2.29
CA VAL A 57 -11.53 -1.79 2.29
C VAL A 57 -10.94 -1.59 3.70
N GLU A 58 -11.46 -0.65 4.49
CA GLU A 58 -11.01 -0.44 5.87
C GLU A 58 -11.30 -1.67 6.74
N ASN A 59 -12.47 -2.29 6.60
CA ASN A 59 -12.82 -3.51 7.31
C ASN A 59 -11.90 -4.67 6.92
N GLU A 60 -11.66 -4.89 5.63
CA GLU A 60 -10.72 -5.92 5.14
C GLU A 60 -9.30 -5.70 5.68
N LEU A 61 -8.84 -4.44 5.74
CA LEU A 61 -7.55 -4.11 6.32
C LEU A 61 -7.46 -4.44 7.81
N VAL A 62 -8.53 -4.17 8.58
CA VAL A 62 -8.62 -4.54 9.99
C VAL A 62 -8.60 -6.05 10.16
N GLU A 63 -9.33 -6.80 9.33
CA GLU A 63 -9.31 -8.26 9.35
C GLU A 63 -7.91 -8.81 9.05
N LEU A 64 -7.25 -8.30 8.00
CA LEU A 64 -5.88 -8.69 7.66
C LEU A 64 -4.91 -8.39 8.80
N LYS A 65 -5.01 -7.20 9.40
CA LYS A 65 -4.20 -6.83 10.57
C LYS A 65 -4.40 -7.81 11.72
N ASN A 66 -5.64 -8.19 12.01
CA ASN A 66 -5.94 -9.17 13.05
C ASN A 66 -5.40 -10.56 12.70
N HIS A 67 -5.47 -10.96 11.42
CA HIS A 67 -4.91 -12.21 10.93
C HIS A 67 -3.38 -12.27 11.04
N VAL A 68 -2.68 -11.13 11.00
CA VAL A 68 -1.22 -11.07 11.18
C VAL A 68 -0.84 -10.93 12.66
N LEU A 69 -1.54 -10.08 13.42
CA LEU A 69 -1.20 -9.81 14.82
C LEU A 69 -1.51 -10.98 15.74
N THR A 70 -2.58 -11.73 15.49
CA THR A 70 -2.99 -12.85 16.35
C THR A 70 -1.95 -13.98 16.32
N PRO A 71 -1.51 -14.49 15.15
CA PRO A 71 -0.43 -15.46 15.07
C PRO A 71 0.89 -14.91 15.58
N LYS A 72 1.24 -13.64 15.29
CA LYS A 72 2.47 -13.02 15.81
C LYS A 72 2.49 -13.01 17.34
N LYS A 73 1.36 -12.69 17.97
CA LYS A 73 1.22 -12.73 19.43
C LYS A 73 1.34 -14.16 19.97
N LEU A 74 0.67 -15.13 19.34
CA LEU A 74 0.76 -16.54 19.72
C LEU A 74 2.20 -17.10 19.60
N VAL A 75 2.90 -16.79 18.51
CA VAL A 75 4.31 -17.17 18.32
C VAL A 75 5.17 -16.55 19.40
N LYS A 76 4.95 -15.26 19.71
CA LYS A 76 5.67 -14.60 20.79
C LYS A 76 5.41 -15.25 22.15
N GLU A 77 4.15 -15.51 22.50
CA GLU A 77 3.78 -16.19 23.75
C GLU A 77 4.38 -17.60 23.83
N LEU A 78 4.45 -18.32 22.70
CA LEU A 78 5.10 -19.62 22.63
C LEU A 78 6.62 -19.53 22.85
N VAL A 79 7.28 -18.58 22.19
CA VAL A 79 8.73 -18.34 22.36
C VAL A 79 9.04 -17.93 23.80
N ASP A 80 8.28 -17.00 24.36
CA ASP A 80 8.42 -16.54 25.75
C ASP A 80 8.19 -17.69 26.75
N GLY A 81 7.22 -18.58 26.46
CA GLY A 81 6.93 -19.78 27.25
C GLY A 81 8.04 -20.82 27.21
N ILE A 82 8.58 -21.14 26.03
CA ILE A 82 9.71 -22.07 25.86
C ILE A 82 10.97 -21.51 26.55
N TYR A 83 11.23 -20.21 26.44
CA TYR A 83 12.36 -19.58 27.10
C TYR A 83 12.24 -19.64 28.64
N LEU A 84 11.02 -19.45 29.18
CA LEU A 84 10.74 -19.62 30.61
C LEU A 84 10.90 -21.08 31.08
N GLU A 85 10.46 -22.04 30.28
CA GLU A 85 10.55 -23.47 30.60
C GLU A 85 12.01 -23.93 30.60
N PHE A 86 12.81 -23.52 29.61
CA PHE A 86 14.26 -23.75 29.51
C PHE A 86 15.01 -23.17 30.72
N LEU A 87 14.74 -21.91 31.09
CA LEU A 87 15.33 -21.31 32.30
C LEU A 87 14.90 -22.04 33.59
N SER A 88 13.70 -22.62 33.64
CA SER A 88 13.23 -23.36 34.81
C SER A 88 13.85 -24.76 34.92
N GLU A 89 14.10 -25.41 33.78
CA GLU A 89 14.69 -26.75 33.70
C GLU A 89 16.20 -26.67 33.97
N ASP A 90 16.89 -25.64 33.46
CA ASP A 90 18.27 -25.30 33.83
C ASP A 90 18.43 -24.96 35.34
N THR A 91 17.36 -24.48 35.99
CA THR A 91 17.38 -24.20 37.44
C THR A 91 17.23 -25.47 38.29
N ILE A 92 16.64 -26.55 37.76
CA ILE A 92 16.45 -27.80 38.51
C ILE A 92 17.67 -28.74 38.39
N GLU A 93 18.46 -28.63 37.31
CA GLU A 93 19.66 -29.47 37.13
C GLU A 93 20.98 -28.82 37.62
N SER A 94 20.98 -27.53 37.97
CA SER A 94 22.19 -26.79 38.34
C SER A 94 22.43 -26.62 39.86
N ILE A 95 22.21 -27.67 40.66
CA ILE A 95 22.93 -27.85 41.94
C ILE A 95 24.04 -28.88 41.71
N ILE A 96 25.08 -28.53 40.94
CA ILE A 96 26.45 -29.03 41.06
C ILE A 96 27.33 -28.10 40.20
N GLU A 97 28.26 -27.44 40.90
CA GLU A 97 29.47 -26.76 40.41
C GLU A 97 29.36 -25.65 39.35
N GLU A 98 29.60 -24.43 39.85
CA GLU A 98 30.11 -23.28 39.10
C GLU A 98 31.33 -23.67 38.23
N PRO A 99 31.36 -23.25 36.94
CA PRO A 99 32.36 -22.25 36.59
C PRO A 99 31.87 -21.18 35.61
N ALA A 100 32.22 -19.94 35.93
CA ALA A 100 32.48 -18.82 35.03
C ALA A 100 31.41 -18.46 33.98
N CYS A 101 30.67 -17.40 34.30
CA CYS A 101 30.01 -16.44 33.40
C CYS A 101 30.51 -16.54 31.93
N ILE A 102 29.79 -17.30 31.10
CA ILE A 102 29.89 -17.19 29.65
C ILE A 102 28.93 -16.08 29.28
N ASP A 103 29.51 -14.96 28.85
CA ASP A 103 28.81 -13.83 28.27
C ASP A 103 27.75 -14.31 27.26
N SER A 104 26.56 -13.73 27.36
CA SER A 104 25.52 -13.71 26.32
C SER A 104 26.19 -13.70 24.93
N PRO A 105 25.81 -14.57 23.97
CA PRO A 105 26.39 -14.52 22.64
C PRO A 105 26.15 -13.10 22.08
N GLN A 106 27.22 -12.30 21.95
CA GLN A 106 27.10 -11.06 21.21
C GLN A 106 26.64 -11.42 19.79
N PRO A 107 25.70 -10.66 19.20
CA PRO A 107 25.35 -10.85 17.79
C PRO A 107 26.64 -10.78 16.99
N SER A 108 26.90 -11.82 16.19
CA SER A 108 28.08 -11.81 15.35
C SER A 108 27.98 -10.61 14.39
N GLU A 109 29.10 -10.02 13.98
CA GLU A 109 29.10 -8.92 13.00
C GLU A 109 28.29 -9.27 11.73
N LEU A 110 28.18 -10.57 11.45
CA LEU A 110 27.39 -11.13 10.36
C LEU A 110 25.87 -11.14 10.64
N ASP A 111 25.43 -11.35 11.88
CA ASP A 111 24.00 -11.23 12.26
C ASP A 111 23.53 -9.78 12.18
N ALA A 112 24.37 -8.84 12.60
CA ALA A 112 24.09 -7.42 12.44
C ALA A 112 23.99 -7.04 10.95
N LEU A 113 24.89 -7.58 10.10
CA LEU A 113 24.83 -7.39 8.65
C LEU A 113 23.59 -8.03 8.01
N ILE A 114 23.18 -9.23 8.47
CA ILE A 114 21.93 -9.89 8.03
C ILE A 114 20.75 -8.99 8.32
N ASN A 115 20.65 -8.47 9.55
CA ASN A 115 19.55 -7.62 9.98
C ASN A 115 19.54 -6.28 9.23
N ASP A 116 20.68 -5.63 9.06
CA ASP A 116 20.80 -4.35 8.34
C ASP A 116 20.37 -4.47 6.86
N VAL A 117 20.86 -5.51 6.17
CA VAL A 117 20.47 -5.79 4.77
C VAL A 117 18.99 -6.12 4.67
N SER A 118 18.49 -6.87 5.64
CA SER A 118 17.09 -7.28 5.73
C SER A 118 16.16 -6.08 5.91
N GLU A 119 16.44 -5.22 6.88
CA GLU A 119 15.66 -4.00 7.16
C GLU A 119 15.70 -3.02 6.00
N THR A 120 16.88 -2.85 5.37
CA THR A 120 17.05 -1.95 4.23
C THR A 120 16.22 -2.41 3.02
N LEU A 121 16.24 -3.71 2.72
CA LEU A 121 15.44 -4.27 1.63
C LEU A 121 13.94 -4.17 1.91
N ASP A 122 13.51 -4.42 3.14
CA ASP A 122 12.10 -4.30 3.54
C ASP A 122 11.61 -2.85 3.40
N LEU A 123 12.44 -1.87 3.78
CA LEU A 123 12.15 -0.45 3.61
C LEU A 123 11.97 -0.11 2.12
N LEU A 124 12.91 -0.50 1.26
CA LEU A 124 12.85 -0.18 -0.18
C LEU A 124 11.68 -0.84 -0.88
N LEU A 125 11.35 -2.09 -0.51
CA LEU A 125 10.17 -2.78 -1.01
C LEU A 125 8.89 -2.06 -0.57
N SER A 126 8.83 -1.58 0.68
CA SER A 126 7.69 -0.81 1.18
C SER A 126 7.53 0.56 0.51
N GLU A 127 8.64 1.20 0.12
CA GLU A 127 8.66 2.47 -0.62
C GLU A 127 8.48 2.29 -2.13
N ASN A 128 8.28 1.05 -2.61
CA ASN A 128 8.15 0.68 -4.02
C ASN A 128 9.36 1.11 -4.88
N LYS A 129 10.55 1.18 -4.27
CA LYS A 129 11.83 1.50 -4.93
C LYS A 129 12.49 0.21 -5.42
N ILE A 130 11.83 -0.42 -6.39
CA ILE A 130 12.20 -1.75 -6.90
C ILE A 130 13.60 -1.77 -7.54
N ASP A 131 13.97 -0.70 -8.26
CA ASP A 131 15.29 -0.58 -8.89
C ASP A 131 16.41 -0.49 -7.85
N GLU A 132 16.22 0.31 -6.78
CA GLU A 132 17.19 0.44 -5.69
C GLU A 132 17.31 -0.86 -4.88
N ALA A 133 16.21 -1.60 -4.71
CA ALA A 133 16.22 -2.92 -4.06
C ALA A 133 16.99 -3.97 -4.88
N LEU A 134 16.86 -3.93 -6.22
CA LEU A 134 17.63 -4.79 -7.14
C LEU A 134 19.13 -4.50 -7.04
N ASP A 135 19.52 -3.23 -7.05
CA ASP A 135 20.94 -2.83 -6.95
C ASP A 135 21.57 -3.31 -5.63
N ILE A 136 20.85 -3.20 -4.51
CA ILE A 136 21.33 -3.69 -3.21
C ILE A 136 21.44 -5.21 -3.19
N MET A 137 20.47 -5.92 -3.79
CA MET A 137 20.53 -7.38 -3.89
C MET A 137 21.75 -7.85 -4.69
N ASP A 138 22.02 -7.24 -5.84
CA ASP A 138 23.15 -7.60 -6.69
C ASP A 138 24.49 -7.32 -5.98
N LEU A 139 24.63 -6.14 -5.35
CA LEU A 139 25.83 -5.77 -4.59
C LEU A 139 26.09 -6.71 -3.42
N LYS A 140 25.04 -7.15 -2.72
CA LYS A 140 25.17 -7.98 -1.52
C LYS A 140 25.37 -9.46 -1.87
N ASP A 141 24.80 -9.96 -2.98
CA ASP A 141 25.06 -11.31 -3.48
C ASP A 141 26.54 -11.45 -3.91
N GLU A 142 27.12 -10.45 -4.58
CA GLU A 142 28.56 -10.44 -4.91
C GLU A 142 29.46 -10.48 -3.66
N ASN A 143 29.11 -9.71 -2.62
CA ASN A 143 29.85 -9.71 -1.36
C ASN A 143 29.69 -11.03 -0.60
N PHE A 144 28.51 -11.66 -0.67
CA PHE A 144 28.26 -12.95 -0.05
C PHE A 144 29.03 -14.08 -0.74
N GLN A 145 29.08 -14.10 -2.08
CA GLN A 145 29.91 -15.07 -2.81
C GLN A 145 31.38 -14.96 -2.45
N ARG A 146 31.86 -13.73 -2.21
CA ARG A 146 33.23 -13.49 -1.72
C ARG A 146 33.46 -14.06 -0.32
N LEU A 147 32.54 -13.80 0.62
CA LEU A 147 32.60 -14.32 2.00
C LEU A 147 32.52 -15.85 2.06
N LYS A 148 31.77 -16.47 1.15
CA LYS A 148 31.63 -17.93 1.03
C LYS A 148 32.91 -18.61 0.55
N PHE A 149 33.71 -17.93 -0.28
CA PHE A 149 35.01 -18.40 -0.77
C PHE A 149 36.13 -18.25 0.26
N GLU A 150 35.99 -17.32 1.20
CA GLU A 150 37.02 -17.00 2.20
C GLU A 150 37.04 -17.98 3.40
N GLY A 151 36.12 -18.95 3.45
CA GLY A 151 36.20 -20.16 4.29
C GLY A 151 36.02 -19.96 5.81
N ASN A 152 35.86 -18.72 6.27
CA ASN A 152 35.86 -18.38 7.71
C ASN A 152 34.46 -18.21 8.33
N THR A 153 33.39 -18.47 7.58
CA THR A 153 32.01 -18.25 8.05
C THR A 153 31.32 -19.56 8.46
N PRO A 154 30.71 -19.64 9.66
CA PRO A 154 29.97 -20.82 10.11
C PRO A 154 28.81 -21.17 9.17
N SER A 155 28.64 -22.46 8.88
CA SER A 155 27.62 -22.96 7.93
C SER A 155 26.19 -22.55 8.30
N ASP A 156 25.88 -22.48 9.60
CA ASP A 156 24.53 -22.15 10.08
C ASP A 156 24.18 -20.69 9.80
N VAL A 157 25.15 -19.77 9.92
CA VAL A 157 24.95 -18.34 9.64
C VAL A 157 24.83 -18.07 8.15
N LEU A 158 25.56 -18.84 7.32
CA LEU A 158 25.38 -18.82 5.86
C LEU A 158 23.99 -19.32 5.45
N MET A 159 23.42 -20.30 6.15
CA MET A 159 22.04 -20.73 5.92
C MET A 159 21.03 -19.65 6.29
N LEU A 160 21.20 -18.99 7.44
CA LEU A 160 20.32 -17.90 7.88
C LEU A 160 20.34 -16.72 6.90
N TYR A 161 21.52 -16.30 6.46
CA TYR A 161 21.67 -15.26 5.44
C TYR A 161 20.96 -15.65 4.14
N ASN A 162 21.20 -16.86 3.62
CA ASN A 162 20.55 -17.33 2.39
C ASN A 162 19.03 -17.38 2.53
N SER A 163 18.51 -17.82 3.68
CA SER A 163 17.08 -17.84 3.96
C SER A 163 16.48 -16.43 3.92
N ALA A 164 17.10 -15.47 4.63
CA ALA A 164 16.64 -14.09 4.70
C ALA A 164 16.66 -13.36 3.35
N ILE A 165 17.65 -13.65 2.51
CA ILE A 165 17.76 -13.10 1.15
C ILE A 165 16.78 -13.78 0.18
N CYS A 166 16.59 -15.10 0.29
CA CYS A 166 15.65 -15.84 -0.56
C CYS A 166 14.21 -15.38 -0.33
N GLU A 167 13.83 -15.10 0.92
CA GLU A 167 12.51 -14.55 1.26
C GLU A 167 12.26 -13.21 0.55
N ARG A 168 13.21 -12.27 0.65
CA ARG A 168 13.09 -10.94 0.02
C ARG A 168 13.14 -10.99 -1.50
N LYS A 169 13.94 -11.90 -2.06
CA LYS A 169 13.94 -12.18 -3.49
C LYS A 169 12.57 -12.68 -3.96
N ALA A 170 11.89 -13.50 -3.17
CA ALA A 170 10.53 -13.93 -3.47
C ALA A 170 9.54 -12.76 -3.42
N MET A 171 9.66 -11.86 -2.43
CA MET A 171 8.83 -10.64 -2.34
C MET A 171 9.05 -9.72 -3.56
N LEU A 172 10.30 -9.48 -3.95
CA LEU A 172 10.65 -8.69 -5.13
C LEU A 172 10.09 -9.30 -6.42
N THR A 173 10.20 -10.63 -6.57
CA THR A 173 9.63 -11.37 -7.71
C THR A 173 8.12 -11.22 -7.76
N HIS A 174 7.45 -11.29 -6.61
CA HIS A 174 6.01 -11.09 -6.50
C HIS A 174 5.61 -9.67 -6.92
N HIS A 175 6.31 -8.64 -6.42
CA HIS A 175 6.08 -7.24 -6.82
C HIS A 175 6.27 -7.03 -8.33
N LEU A 176 7.34 -7.57 -8.92
CA LEU A 176 7.57 -7.48 -10.36
C LEU A 176 6.49 -8.18 -11.17
N THR A 177 5.97 -9.30 -10.67
CA THR A 177 4.85 -10.03 -11.31
C THR A 177 3.59 -9.17 -11.29
N LEU A 178 3.23 -8.56 -10.16
CA LEU A 178 2.09 -7.63 -10.07
C LEU A 178 2.24 -6.41 -10.99
N VAL A 179 3.45 -5.87 -11.12
CA VAL A 179 3.74 -4.76 -12.04
C VAL A 179 3.60 -5.21 -13.50
N ALA A 180 4.06 -6.42 -13.84
CA ALA A 180 3.98 -6.96 -15.20
C ALA A 180 2.55 -7.38 -15.60
N GLU A 181 1.73 -7.83 -14.65
CA GLU A 181 0.34 -8.21 -14.85
C GLU A 181 -0.61 -7.02 -14.98
N ASN A 182 -0.17 -5.81 -14.60
CA ASN A 182 -0.95 -4.60 -14.84
C ASN A 182 -1.12 -4.36 -16.35
N PRO A 183 -2.36 -4.36 -16.89
CA PRO A 183 -2.57 -4.05 -18.30
C PRO A 183 -2.15 -2.61 -18.54
N ARG A 184 -1.04 -2.42 -19.26
CA ARG A 184 -0.54 -1.09 -19.64
C ARG A 184 -1.69 -0.31 -20.26
N ARG A 185 -2.18 0.73 -19.59
CA ARG A 185 -3.00 1.74 -20.27
C ARG A 185 -2.12 2.36 -21.32
N ALA A 186 -2.48 2.16 -22.59
CA ALA A 186 -1.85 2.86 -23.70
C ALA A 186 -1.79 4.36 -23.36
N ALA A 187 -0.64 4.97 -23.60
CA ALA A 187 -0.51 6.42 -23.47
C ALA A 187 -1.65 7.09 -24.26
N PRO A 188 -2.28 8.16 -23.73
CA PRO A 188 -3.25 8.90 -24.52
C PRO A 188 -2.53 9.37 -25.79
N GLU A 189 -3.01 8.88 -26.94
CA GLU A 189 -2.52 9.33 -28.24
C GLU A 189 -2.70 10.85 -28.31
N LEU A 190 -1.58 11.57 -28.43
CA LEU A 190 -1.52 13.01 -28.64
C LEU A 190 -1.85 13.36 -30.10
#